data_AF-A0A7X9GTU2-F1
#
_entry.id   AF-A0A7X9GTU2-F1
#
_cell.length_a   1.000
_cell.length_b   1.000
_cell.length_c   1.000
_cell.angle_alpha   90.00
_cell.angle_beta   90.00
_cell.angle_gamma   90.00
#
_symmetry.space_group_name_H-M   'P 1'
#
loop_
_entity.id
_entity.type
_entity.pdbx_description
1 polymer ?
#
loop_
_entity_poly.entity_id
_entity_poly.type
_entity_poly.pdbx_seq_one_letter_code
_entity_poly.pdbx_strand_id
1 'polypeptide(L)'
;MTTTDTTKNAPAARRRAASADSRAGSRDAGRKPTTTIIVTALLAIIALYFLVPVYWVVINATKSTEDLFGTSGFWFGESFQLFENLGAVLSANGGIFPRWGVNSLLYAGVGSVVATYFATAAGYALAKYRFP
;
A
#
# COMPACT_ATOMS: atom_id res chain seq x y z
N MET A 1 -25.02 -22.51 62.38
CA MET A 1 -25.28 -21.11 61.99
C MET A 1 -23.92 -20.51 61.64
N THR A 2 -23.54 -20.56 60.35
CA THR A 2 -23.30 -19.40 59.44
C THR A 2 -22.07 -18.57 59.84
N THR A 3 -21.09 -18.24 59.01
CA THR A 3 -20.88 -18.40 57.55
C THR A 3 -19.40 -18.13 57.26
N THR A 4 -18.89 -18.75 56.20
CA THR A 4 -17.67 -18.42 55.44
C THR A 4 -17.55 -16.93 55.10
N ASP A 5 -16.32 -16.39 55.12
CA ASP A 5 -15.95 -15.32 54.19
C ASP A 5 -14.49 -15.45 53.73
N THR A 6 -14.35 -16.03 52.54
CA THR A 6 -13.19 -15.89 51.67
C THR A 6 -13.32 -14.54 50.96
N THR A 7 -12.19 -13.87 50.71
CA THR A 7 -11.88 -13.03 49.52
C THR A 7 -11.24 -11.70 49.89
N LYS A 8 -9.91 -11.58 49.78
CA LYS A 8 -9.28 -10.27 49.49
C LYS A 8 -7.89 -10.41 48.88
N ASN A 9 -7.82 -10.79 47.61
CA ASN A 9 -6.60 -10.57 46.82
C ASN A 9 -6.91 -10.46 45.32
N ALA A 10 -7.39 -9.29 44.88
CA ALA A 10 -7.53 -9.00 43.45
C ALA A 10 -7.42 -7.50 43.03
N PRO A 11 -6.52 -6.64 43.56
CA PRO A 11 -6.40 -5.28 43.02
C PRO A 11 -5.35 -5.15 41.88
N ALA A 12 -4.43 -6.09 41.72
CA ALA A 12 -3.28 -5.93 40.82
C ALA A 12 -3.59 -6.29 39.35
N ALA A 13 -4.41 -7.31 39.10
CA ALA A 13 -4.73 -7.77 37.75
C ALA A 13 -5.60 -6.77 36.96
N ARG A 14 -6.55 -6.10 37.64
CA ARG A 14 -7.46 -5.14 37.02
C ARG A 14 -6.77 -3.83 36.60
N ARG A 15 -5.70 -3.42 37.30
CA ARG A 15 -4.93 -2.21 36.96
C ARG A 15 -4.07 -2.35 35.70
N ARG A 16 -3.62 -3.57 35.37
CA ARG A 16 -2.81 -3.83 34.16
C ARG A 16 -3.64 -3.90 32.87
N ALA A 17 -4.89 -4.35 32.95
CA ALA A 17 -5.80 -4.35 31.81
C ALA A 17 -6.21 -2.92 31.41
N ALA A 18 -6.47 -2.06 32.41
CA ALA A 18 -6.85 -0.67 32.18
C ALA A 18 -5.74 0.18 31.53
N SER A 19 -4.45 -0.14 31.75
CA SER A 19 -3.32 0.59 31.18
C SER A 19 -2.91 0.12 29.78
N ALA A 20 -3.34 -1.08 29.36
CA ALA A 20 -3.13 -1.56 28.00
C ALA A 20 -4.11 -0.91 27.00
N ASP A 21 -5.33 -0.64 27.45
CA ASP A 21 -6.38 -0.02 26.64
C ASP A 21 -6.14 1.48 26.39
N SER A 22 -5.46 2.16 27.33
CA SER A 22 -5.13 3.60 27.20
C SER A 22 -4.08 3.91 26.13
N ARG A 23 -3.37 2.90 25.61
CA ARG A 23 -2.38 3.07 24.52
C ARG A 23 -3.01 3.02 23.13
N ALA A 24 -4.23 2.48 23.00
CA ALA A 24 -4.94 2.41 21.72
C ALA A 24 -5.75 3.69 21.44
N GLY A 25 -6.13 4.45 22.47
CA GLY A 25 -7.07 5.57 22.38
C GLY A 25 -6.47 6.98 22.20
N SER A 26 -5.16 7.16 22.02
CA SER A 26 -4.54 8.49 21.92
C SER A 26 -3.85 8.73 20.57
N ARG A 27 -4.59 8.59 19.46
CA ARG A 27 -4.12 9.04 18.13
C ARG A 27 -4.75 10.36 17.68
N ASP A 28 -5.67 10.92 18.47
CA ASP A 28 -6.42 12.12 18.09
C ASP A 28 -6.33 13.27 19.13
N ALA A 29 -5.33 13.21 20.01
CA ALA A 29 -5.10 14.26 20.99
C ALA A 29 -4.49 15.51 20.33
N GLY A 30 -5.36 16.40 19.82
CA GLY A 30 -5.05 17.82 19.66
C GLY A 30 -4.49 18.28 18.30
N ARG A 31 -4.76 17.58 17.20
CA ARG A 31 -4.39 18.11 15.87
C ARG A 31 -5.33 19.27 15.51
N LYS A 32 -4.80 20.50 15.45
CA LYS A 32 -5.56 21.68 15.03
C LYS A 32 -6.19 21.41 13.65
N PRO A 33 -7.48 21.71 13.41
CA PRO A 33 -8.15 21.41 12.15
C PRO A 33 -7.42 22.04 10.95
N THR A 34 -6.84 23.24 11.15
CA THR A 34 -5.97 23.92 10.17
C THR A 34 -4.74 23.09 9.79
N THR A 35 -4.08 22.43 10.75
CA THR A 35 -2.93 21.56 10.47
C THR A 35 -3.34 20.34 9.65
N THR A 36 -4.49 19.74 9.97
CA THR A 36 -5.02 18.60 9.19
C THR A 36 -5.33 19.01 7.76
N ILE A 37 -5.97 20.18 7.54
CA ILE A 37 -6.28 20.70 6.21
C ILE A 37 -5.00 20.97 5.42
N ILE A 38 -4.01 21.64 6.02
CA ILE A 38 -2.73 21.94 5.36
C ILE A 38 -1.99 20.66 4.98
N VAL A 39 -1.87 19.70 5.92
CA VAL A 39 -1.20 18.43 5.65
C VAL A 39 -1.93 17.65 4.56
N THR A 40 -3.26 17.62 4.58
CA THR A 40 -4.06 16.93 3.57
C THR A 40 -3.90 17.59 2.19
N ALA A 41 -3.94 18.92 2.12
CA ALA A 41 -3.73 19.66 0.89
C ALA A 41 -2.31 19.42 0.33
N LEU A 42 -1.29 19.44 1.19
CA LEU A 42 0.09 19.12 0.80
C LEU A 42 0.21 17.68 0.27
N LEU A 43 -0.35 16.71 0.98
CA LEU A 43 -0.36 15.31 0.53
C LEU A 43 -1.13 15.14 -0.78
N ALA A 44 -2.22 15.87 -0.99
CA ALA A 44 -2.97 15.86 -2.23
C ALA A 44 -2.14 16.43 -3.40
N ILE A 45 -1.42 17.54 -3.20
CA ILE A 45 -0.52 18.12 -4.20
C ILE A 45 0.59 17.11 -4.56
N ILE A 46 1.20 16.47 -3.55
CA ILE A 46 2.23 15.45 -3.76
C ILE A 46 1.66 14.25 -4.52
N ALA A 47 0.45 13.79 -4.16
CA ALA A 47 -0.21 12.69 -4.86
C ALA A 47 -0.49 13.06 -6.34
N LEU A 48 -0.99 14.27 -6.60
CA LEU A 48 -1.20 14.77 -7.96
C LEU A 48 0.11 14.80 -8.74
N TYR A 49 1.20 15.28 -8.15
CA TYR A 49 2.53 15.26 -8.76
C TYR A 49 2.95 13.83 -9.20
N PHE A 50 2.73 12.82 -8.36
CA PHE A 50 3.02 11.42 -8.73
C PHE A 50 2.08 10.87 -9.80
N LEU A 51 0.87 11.40 -9.94
CA LEU A 51 -0.08 10.99 -10.97
C LEU A 51 0.19 11.63 -12.34
N VAL A 52 0.86 12.80 -12.40
CA VAL A 52 1.22 13.45 -13.68
C VAL A 52 1.94 12.51 -14.66
N PRO A 53 3.03 11.79 -14.29
CA PRO A 53 3.69 10.89 -15.24
C PRO A 53 2.80 9.70 -15.65
N VAL A 54 1.94 9.22 -14.75
CA VAL A 54 0.98 8.13 -15.08
C VAL A 54 -0.05 8.62 -16.10
N TYR A 55 -0.64 9.80 -15.86
CA TYR A 55 -1.54 10.46 -16.80
C TYR A 55 -0.87 10.63 -18.17
N TRP A 56 0.38 11.11 -18.18
CA TRP A 56 1.13 11.29 -19.40
C TRP A 56 1.32 9.97 -20.16
N VAL A 57 1.72 8.88 -19.49
CA VAL A 57 1.85 7.55 -20.14
C VAL A 57 0.50 7.06 -20.71
N VAL A 58 -0.59 7.25 -19.96
CA VAL A 58 -1.94 6.84 -20.41
C VAL A 58 -2.34 7.58 -21.67
N ILE A 59 -2.14 8.91 -21.73
CA ILE A 59 -2.43 9.70 -22.93
C ILE A 59 -1.57 9.25 -24.11
N ASN A 60 -0.26 9.05 -23.90
CA ASN A 60 0.64 8.65 -24.98
C ASN A 60 0.37 7.23 -25.49
N ALA A 61 -0.15 6.32 -24.64
CA ALA A 61 -0.59 4.99 -25.07
C ALA A 61 -1.79 5.04 -26.05
N THR A 62 -2.54 6.15 -26.10
CA THR A 62 -3.66 6.33 -27.04
C THR A 62 -3.22 6.87 -28.41
N LYS A 63 -1.97 7.31 -28.56
CA LYS A 63 -1.48 8.00 -29.77
C LYS A 63 -0.84 7.04 -30.78
N SER A 64 -0.87 7.45 -32.05
CA SER A 64 -0.03 6.87 -33.09
C SER A 64 1.43 7.32 -32.94
N THR A 65 2.37 6.66 -33.64
CA THR A 65 3.78 7.10 -33.67
C THR A 65 3.94 8.51 -34.23
N GLU A 66 3.14 8.89 -35.23
CA GLU A 66 3.15 10.24 -35.79
C GLU A 66 2.61 11.27 -34.78
N ASP A 67 1.50 10.96 -34.12
CA ASP A 67 0.90 11.82 -33.08
C ASP A 67 1.82 12.04 -31.88
N LEU A 68 2.66 11.05 -31.53
CA LEU A 68 3.64 11.16 -30.45
C LEU A 68 4.67 12.27 -30.69
N PHE A 69 5.06 12.51 -31.94
CA PHE A 69 6.05 13.54 -32.31
C PHE A 69 5.42 14.81 -32.87
N GLY A 70 4.18 14.75 -33.38
CA GLY A 70 3.51 15.87 -34.04
C GLY A 70 2.52 16.65 -33.18
N THR A 71 2.06 16.13 -32.03
CA THR A 71 0.98 16.73 -31.22
C THR A 71 1.41 17.08 -29.79
N SER A 72 0.55 17.81 -29.06
CA SER A 72 0.82 18.24 -27.68
C SER A 72 1.09 17.07 -26.73
N GLY A 73 2.17 17.12 -25.96
CA GLY A 73 2.61 16.02 -25.10
C GLY A 73 1.69 15.67 -23.92
N PHE A 74 0.79 16.57 -23.50
CA PHE A 74 -0.13 16.35 -22.37
C PHE A 74 -1.61 16.20 -22.76
N TRP A 75 -1.89 16.15 -24.07
CA TRP A 75 -3.24 16.03 -24.60
C TRP A 75 -3.32 14.91 -25.63
N PHE A 76 -4.54 14.51 -25.98
CA PHE A 76 -4.79 13.50 -27.02
C PHE A 76 -4.25 13.95 -28.39
N GLY A 77 -3.86 12.97 -29.21
CA GLY A 77 -3.47 13.19 -30.60
C GLY A 77 -4.69 13.31 -31.51
N GLU A 78 -4.48 13.34 -32.83
CA GLU A 78 -5.60 13.37 -33.78
C GLU A 78 -6.27 11.99 -33.89
N SER A 79 -5.50 10.91 -33.70
CA SER A 79 -6.01 9.54 -33.71
C SER A 79 -6.04 8.88 -32.32
N PHE A 80 -7.00 7.98 -32.11
CA PHE A 80 -7.13 7.18 -30.88
C PHE A 80 -6.87 5.70 -31.21
N GLN A 81 -5.71 5.18 -30.78
CA GLN A 81 -5.18 3.84 -31.14
C GLN A 81 -4.89 2.95 -29.92
N LEU A 82 -5.63 3.13 -28.82
CA LEU A 82 -5.33 2.44 -27.56
C LEU A 82 -5.37 0.91 -27.68
N PHE A 83 -6.39 0.37 -28.35
CA PHE A 83 -6.59 -1.08 -28.44
C PHE A 83 -5.59 -1.72 -29.41
N GLU A 84 -5.25 -1.02 -30.49
CA GLU A 84 -4.25 -1.40 -31.48
C GLU A 84 -2.87 -1.44 -30.84
N ASN A 85 -2.50 -0.38 -30.09
CA ASN A 85 -1.23 -0.31 -29.37
C ASN A 85 -1.13 -1.42 -28.31
N LEU A 86 -2.21 -1.68 -27.57
CA LEU A 86 -2.24 -2.76 -26.59
C LEU A 86 -2.12 -4.13 -27.26
N GLY A 87 -2.85 -4.34 -28.36
CA GLY A 87 -2.77 -5.55 -29.17
C GLY A 87 -1.34 -5.80 -29.67
N ALA A 88 -0.69 -4.76 -30.21
CA ALA A 88 0.68 -4.84 -30.72
C ALA A 88 1.67 -5.31 -29.65
N VAL A 89 1.58 -4.76 -28.43
CA VAL A 89 2.43 -5.17 -27.29
C VAL A 89 2.12 -6.59 -26.84
N LEU A 90 0.83 -6.94 -26.74
CA LEU A 90 0.41 -8.26 -26.27
C LEU A 90 0.73 -9.37 -27.27
N SER A 91 0.76 -9.09 -28.57
CA SER A 91 1.15 -10.05 -29.61
C SER A 91 2.64 -10.00 -29.96
N ALA A 92 3.40 -9.03 -29.44
CA ALA A 92 4.80 -8.83 -29.77
C ALA A 92 5.63 -10.12 -29.57
N ASN A 93 6.45 -10.45 -30.57
CA ASN A 93 7.32 -11.64 -30.58
C ASN A 93 6.60 -12.94 -30.18
N GLY A 94 5.37 -13.15 -30.68
CA GLY A 94 4.58 -14.34 -30.36
C GLY A 94 3.99 -14.32 -28.94
N GLY A 95 3.72 -13.14 -28.40
CA GLY A 95 3.17 -12.96 -27.05
C GLY A 95 4.20 -13.12 -25.93
N ILE A 96 5.43 -12.66 -26.16
CA ILE A 96 6.48 -12.74 -25.14
C ILE A 96 6.20 -11.82 -23.93
N PHE A 97 5.58 -10.67 -24.19
CA PHE A 97 5.35 -9.66 -23.16
C PHE A 97 4.41 -10.14 -22.04
N PRO A 98 3.24 -10.75 -22.33
CA PRO A 98 2.42 -11.40 -21.30
C PRO A 98 3.17 -12.48 -20.51
N ARG A 99 4.06 -13.25 -21.15
CA ARG A 99 4.86 -14.28 -20.46
C ARG A 99 5.81 -13.65 -19.45
N TRP A 100 6.47 -12.54 -19.79
CA TRP A 100 7.29 -11.79 -18.83
C TRP A 100 6.46 -11.23 -17.67
N GLY A 101 5.25 -10.76 -17.94
CA GLY A 101 4.30 -10.32 -16.92
C GLY A 101 3.94 -11.44 -15.94
N VAL A 102 3.59 -12.63 -16.45
CA VAL A 102 3.29 -13.81 -15.62
C VAL A 102 4.50 -14.26 -14.83
N ASN A 103 5.69 -14.30 -15.44
CA ASN A 103 6.92 -14.64 -14.73
C ASN A 103 7.16 -13.67 -13.57
N SER A 104 7.11 -12.36 -13.83
CA SER A 104 7.29 -11.33 -12.80
C SER A 104 6.28 -11.48 -11.66
N LEU A 105 5.01 -11.76 -11.98
CA LEU A 105 3.98 -11.99 -10.98
C LEU A 105 4.24 -13.24 -10.14
N LEU A 106 4.69 -14.34 -10.76
CA LEU A 106 5.07 -15.56 -10.06
C LEU A 106 6.26 -15.33 -9.13
N TYR A 107 7.33 -14.68 -9.62
CA TYR A 107 8.50 -14.36 -8.81
C TYR A 107 8.16 -13.45 -7.63
N ALA A 108 7.44 -12.36 -7.88
CA ALA A 108 7.04 -11.43 -6.83
C ALA A 108 6.07 -12.09 -5.83
N GLY A 109 5.09 -12.85 -6.30
CA GLY A 109 4.11 -13.53 -5.47
C GLY A 109 4.75 -14.58 -4.57
N VAL A 110 5.46 -15.55 -5.16
CA VAL A 110 6.15 -16.61 -4.40
C VAL A 110 7.20 -16.01 -3.46
N GLY A 111 8.00 -15.06 -3.96
CA GLY A 111 9.01 -14.38 -3.17
C GLY A 111 8.41 -13.64 -1.97
N SER A 112 7.31 -12.91 -2.15
CA SER A 112 6.64 -12.20 -1.07
C SER A 112 6.10 -13.14 0.01
N VAL A 113 5.48 -14.27 -0.37
CA VAL A 113 4.96 -15.26 0.58
C VAL A 113 6.08 -15.86 1.43
N VAL A 114 7.17 -16.28 0.78
CA VAL A 114 8.33 -16.86 1.47
C VAL A 114 8.99 -15.82 2.39
N ALA A 115 9.18 -14.60 1.90
CA ALA A 115 9.74 -13.51 2.69
C ALA A 115 8.86 -13.17 3.91
N THR A 116 7.54 -13.07 3.73
CA THR A 116 6.60 -12.81 4.83
C THR A 116 6.62 -13.94 5.85
N TYR A 117 6.69 -15.19 5.42
CA TYR A 117 6.80 -16.34 6.33
C TYR A 117 8.05 -16.22 7.22
N PHE A 118 9.23 -16.03 6.63
CA PHE A 118 10.47 -15.90 7.39
C PHE A 118 10.51 -14.64 8.26
N ALA A 119 10.03 -13.50 7.75
CA ALA A 119 9.92 -12.27 8.53
C ALA A 119 9.03 -12.45 9.76
N THR A 120 7.91 -13.17 9.60
CA THR A 120 6.98 -13.46 10.70
C THR A 120 7.60 -14.44 11.71
N ALA A 121 8.28 -15.49 11.24
CA ALA A 121 8.96 -16.45 12.11
C ALA A 121 10.09 -15.79 12.93
N ALA A 122 10.91 -14.96 12.29
CA ALA A 122 11.96 -14.19 12.96
C ALA A 122 11.37 -13.17 13.93
N GLY A 123 10.32 -12.45 13.52
CA GLY A 123 9.60 -11.51 14.38
C GLY A 123 9.00 -12.20 15.61
N TYR A 124 8.42 -13.39 15.44
CA TYR A 124 7.92 -14.20 16.56
C TYR A 124 9.05 -14.60 17.51
N ALA A 125 10.20 -15.03 16.97
CA ALA A 125 11.32 -15.42 17.79
C ALA A 125 11.82 -14.25 18.66
N LEU A 126 11.99 -13.07 18.05
CA LEU A 126 12.35 -11.83 18.75
C LEU A 126 11.31 -11.39 19.78
N ALA A 127 10.02 -11.58 19.49
CA ALA A 127 8.95 -11.18 20.39
C ALA A 127 8.78 -12.12 21.60
N LYS A 128 9.04 -13.42 21.43
CA LYS A 128 8.71 -14.43 22.46
C LYS A 128 9.92 -14.93 23.25
N TYR A 129 11.09 -15.04 22.64
CA TYR A 129 12.29 -15.56 23.31
C TYR A 129 13.14 -14.42 23.86
N ARG A 130 13.78 -14.68 25.02
CA ARG A 130 14.86 -13.84 25.52
C ARG A 130 16.18 -14.43 25.07
N PHE A 131 16.95 -13.65 24.34
CA PHE A 131 18.30 -14.00 23.94
C PHE A 131 19.26 -13.47 25.02
N PRO A 132 20.29 -14.25 25.40
CA PRO A 132 21.33 -13.82 26.34
C PRO A 132 22.21 -12.71 25.76
#